data_AF-A0A2A9G3R0-F1
#
_entry.id   AF-A0A2A9G3R0-F1
#
_cell.length_a   1.000
_cell.length_b   1.000
_cell.length_c   1.000
_cell.angle_alpha   90.00
_cell.angle_beta   90.00
_cell.angle_gamma   90.00
#
_symmetry.space_group_name_H-M   'P 1'
#
loop_
_entity.id
_entity.type
_entity.pdbx_description
1 polymer ?
#
loop_
_entity_poly.entity_id
_entity_poly.type
_entity_poly.pdbx_seq_one_letter_code
_entity_poly.pdbx_strand_id
1 'polypeptide(L)'
;MAGTLYAAIYGELTPRPDREPVTDRDAYIQFHDRAQAMGWLDTLWDMNDAGRDHPLAAPGSPLVTWFQVGVGPVPSSRSLPVRPFLSCAGDVTARLGTLRLRAAQILLPAQSLDISARPDHARMPSVQAAAWFDDVRSWTTVHLTVDSGQDPVIHRAAQRLHQSVGEFAHEVFRCESQIGQDPVPPPLPDGVWSGPPRYRVSFQGTLIEWSLDAIGWLGEFIADLAAREGAGVPLLLTVSRPTPDPQSIHPANAP
;
A
#
# COMPACT_ATOMS: atom_id res chain seq x y z
N MET A 1 -3.41 21.46 2.81
CA MET A 1 -2.02 21.14 2.41
C MET A 1 -2.09 19.91 1.53
N ALA A 2 -1.35 19.84 0.42
CA ALA A 2 -1.29 18.63 -0.39
C ALA A 2 -0.43 17.58 0.34
N GLY A 3 -0.90 16.34 0.41
CA GLY A 3 -0.14 15.21 0.94
C GLY A 3 0.66 14.51 -0.16
N THR A 4 1.59 13.63 0.21
CA THR A 4 2.29 12.77 -0.75
C THR A 4 1.77 11.35 -0.61
N LEU A 5 1.38 10.75 -1.74
CA LEU A 5 1.11 9.32 -1.85
C LEU A 5 2.26 8.69 -2.65
N TYR A 6 2.82 7.62 -2.12
CA TYR A 6 3.94 6.91 -2.73
C TYR A 6 3.66 5.41 -2.73
N ALA A 7 4.14 4.70 -3.74
CA ALA A 7 4.19 3.25 -3.74
C ALA A 7 5.54 2.75 -4.25
N ALA A 8 6.10 1.77 -3.55
CA ALA A 8 7.19 0.91 -4.04
C ALA A 8 6.67 -0.53 -4.11
N ILE A 9 6.80 -1.14 -5.29
CA ILE A 9 6.30 -2.48 -5.59
C ILE A 9 7.49 -3.44 -5.69
N TYR A 10 7.46 -4.48 -4.86
CA TYR A 10 8.54 -5.45 -4.74
C TYR A 10 8.12 -6.82 -5.25
N GLY A 11 9.01 -7.51 -5.95
CA GLY A 11 8.71 -8.82 -6.49
C GLY A 11 9.77 -9.33 -7.46
N GLU A 12 9.35 -10.29 -8.28
CA GLU A 12 10.08 -10.69 -9.47
C GLU A 12 9.29 -10.26 -10.69
N LEU A 13 9.98 -9.66 -11.65
CA LEU A 13 9.39 -9.29 -12.92
C LEU A 13 9.97 -10.19 -14.00
N THR A 14 9.12 -10.98 -14.66
CA THR A 14 9.49 -11.65 -15.91
C THR A 14 9.22 -10.67 -17.05
N PRO A 15 10.26 -10.13 -17.74
CA PRO A 15 10.06 -9.17 -18.81
C PRO A 15 9.24 -9.79 -19.94
N ARG A 16 8.47 -8.95 -20.65
CA ARG A 16 7.76 -9.42 -21.84
C ARG A 16 8.76 -9.81 -22.95
N PRO A 17 8.57 -10.97 -23.63
CA PRO A 17 9.51 -11.49 -24.62
C PRO A 17 9.50 -10.71 -25.95
N ASP A 18 8.46 -9.91 -26.21
CA ASP A 18 8.07 -9.38 -27.51
C ASP A 18 8.29 -7.86 -27.68
N ARG A 19 8.97 -7.20 -26.73
CA ARG A 19 9.33 -5.79 -26.85
C ARG A 19 10.82 -5.59 -26.63
N GLU A 20 11.52 -5.14 -27.67
CA GLU A 20 12.59 -4.17 -27.42
C GLU A 20 11.95 -3.05 -26.58
N PRO A 21 12.57 -2.65 -25.45
CA PRO A 21 12.03 -1.56 -24.66
C PRO A 21 11.79 -0.39 -25.61
N VAL A 22 10.54 0.06 -25.73
CA VAL A 22 10.25 1.33 -26.41
C VAL A 22 10.94 2.37 -25.53
N THR A 23 12.15 2.75 -25.92
CA THR A 23 13.13 3.49 -25.10
C THR A 23 12.62 4.86 -24.67
N ASP A 24 11.57 5.37 -25.31
CA ASP A 24 11.05 6.72 -25.10
C ASP A 24 9.97 6.84 -24.01
N ARG A 25 9.47 5.73 -23.44
CA ARG A 25 8.39 5.81 -22.44
C ARG A 25 8.77 5.11 -21.14
N ASP A 26 9.39 5.88 -20.26
CA ASP A 26 9.66 5.48 -18.88
C ASP A 26 8.37 5.29 -18.06
N ALA A 27 8.53 4.80 -16.82
CA ALA A 27 7.40 4.54 -15.92
C ALA A 27 6.60 5.80 -15.60
N TYR A 28 7.26 6.97 -15.59
CA TYR A 28 6.63 8.26 -15.37
C TYR A 28 5.60 8.59 -16.45
N ILE A 29 6.01 8.58 -17.73
CA ILE A 29 5.12 8.90 -18.86
C ILE A 29 3.95 7.91 -18.91
N GLN A 30 4.21 6.62 -18.70
CA GLN A 30 3.16 5.60 -18.73
C GLN A 30 2.12 5.79 -17.60
N PHE A 31 2.59 6.13 -16.39
CA PHE A 31 1.71 6.41 -15.26
C PHE A 31 0.90 7.68 -15.50
N HIS A 32 1.55 8.74 -15.97
CA HIS A 32 0.88 10.00 -16.31
C HIS A 32 -0.24 9.78 -17.34
N ASP A 33 0.07 9.15 -18.49
CA ASP A 33 -0.92 8.85 -19.54
C ASP A 33 -2.10 8.04 -19.00
N ARG A 34 -1.82 7.04 -18.14
CA ARG A 34 -2.86 6.18 -17.56
C ARG A 34 -3.73 6.93 -16.56
N ALA A 35 -3.13 7.72 -15.67
CA ALA A 35 -3.86 8.54 -14.70
C ALA A 35 -4.70 9.63 -15.38
N GLN A 36 -4.19 10.21 -16.48
CA GLN A 36 -4.95 11.14 -17.32
C GLN A 36 -6.17 10.46 -17.96
N ALA A 37 -5.97 9.27 -18.56
CA ALA A 37 -7.04 8.52 -19.19
C ALA A 37 -8.15 8.08 -18.21
N MET A 38 -7.80 7.88 -16.94
CA MET A 38 -8.76 7.59 -15.86
C MET A 38 -9.42 8.86 -15.28
N GLY A 39 -9.01 10.05 -15.72
CA GLY A 39 -9.55 11.33 -15.26
C GLY A 39 -9.14 11.73 -13.84
N TRP A 40 -7.96 11.27 -13.37
CA TRP A 40 -7.51 11.51 -11.99
C TRP A 40 -6.54 12.67 -11.85
N LEU A 41 -5.76 12.95 -12.89
CA LEU A 41 -4.92 14.15 -12.98
C LEU A 41 -5.82 15.40 -13.05
N ASP A 42 -5.31 16.54 -12.55
CA ASP A 42 -5.96 17.86 -12.48
C ASP A 42 -7.05 18.06 -11.41
N THR A 43 -7.55 16.99 -10.78
CA THR A 43 -8.62 17.09 -9.76
C THR A 43 -8.24 16.55 -8.39
N LEU A 44 -7.46 15.46 -8.36
CA LEU A 44 -7.06 14.77 -7.13
C LEU A 44 -5.55 14.64 -7.00
N TRP A 45 -4.81 14.49 -8.11
CA TRP A 45 -3.38 14.21 -8.12
C TRP A 45 -2.55 15.20 -8.92
N ASP A 46 -1.30 15.35 -8.48
CA ASP A 46 -0.20 15.94 -9.25
C ASP A 46 0.93 14.90 -9.36
N MET A 47 1.42 14.61 -10.57
CA MET A 47 2.41 13.55 -10.76
C MET A 47 3.81 14.08 -10.44
N ASN A 48 4.46 13.52 -9.43
CA ASN A 48 5.78 13.97 -9.02
C ASN A 48 6.88 13.20 -9.75
N ASP A 49 6.96 11.88 -9.56
CA ASP A 49 8.07 11.07 -10.06
C ASP A 49 7.70 9.57 -10.10
N ALA A 50 8.39 8.79 -10.92
CA ALA A 50 8.26 7.33 -10.97
C ALA A 50 9.44 6.68 -11.69
N GLY A 51 9.73 5.42 -11.34
CA GLY A 51 10.86 4.71 -11.94
C GLY A 51 10.87 3.21 -11.67
N ARG A 52 11.87 2.53 -12.23
CA ARG A 52 12.12 1.09 -12.02
C ARG A 52 13.19 0.86 -10.95
N ASP A 53 14.26 1.67 -11.01
CA ASP A 53 15.30 1.72 -10.01
C ASP A 53 15.08 2.97 -9.14
N HIS A 54 15.24 2.83 -7.83
CA HIS A 54 15.21 3.98 -6.92
C HIS A 54 16.61 4.20 -6.33
N PRO A 55 17.18 5.42 -6.35
CA PRO A 55 18.53 5.67 -5.84
C PRO A 55 18.73 5.30 -4.37
N LEU A 56 17.65 5.35 -3.59
CA LEU A 56 17.63 4.97 -2.17
C LEU A 56 17.27 3.50 -1.92
N ALA A 57 16.99 2.70 -2.95
CA ALA A 57 16.75 1.28 -2.76
C ALA A 57 18.04 0.58 -2.30
N ALA A 58 17.90 -0.36 -1.36
CA ALA A 58 19.03 -1.17 -0.93
C ALA A 58 19.64 -1.94 -2.13
N PRO A 59 20.97 -2.14 -2.18
CA PRO A 59 21.59 -2.96 -3.22
C PRO A 59 20.98 -4.36 -3.29
N GLY A 60 20.63 -4.82 -4.49
CA GLY A 60 19.98 -6.12 -4.69
C GLY A 60 18.53 -6.19 -4.23
N SER A 61 17.91 -5.05 -3.91
CA SER A 61 16.49 -4.97 -3.56
C SER A 61 15.61 -5.54 -4.68
N PRO A 62 14.57 -6.33 -4.36
CA PRO A 62 13.61 -6.82 -5.35
C PRO A 62 12.61 -5.72 -5.76
N LEU A 63 12.99 -4.44 -5.71
CA LEU A 63 12.17 -3.33 -6.16
C LEU A 63 11.98 -3.44 -7.67
N VAL A 64 10.73 -3.42 -8.12
CA VAL A 64 10.37 -3.54 -9.54
C VAL A 64 10.05 -2.17 -10.13
N THR A 65 9.20 -1.43 -9.44
CA THR A 65 8.73 -0.09 -9.83
C THR A 65 8.33 0.72 -8.60
N TRP A 66 8.42 2.03 -8.71
CA TRP A 66 7.94 2.97 -7.71
C TRP A 66 7.25 4.19 -8.35
N PHE A 67 6.36 4.81 -7.59
CA PHE A 67 5.51 5.92 -8.05
C PHE A 67 5.29 6.92 -6.92
N GLN A 68 5.31 8.22 -7.23
CA GLN A 68 5.05 9.30 -6.30
C GLN A 68 4.06 10.30 -6.92
N VAL A 69 2.98 10.59 -6.19
CA VAL A 69 2.01 11.62 -6.56
C VAL A 69 1.74 12.55 -5.39
N GLY A 70 1.54 13.84 -5.67
CA GLY A 70 0.89 14.76 -4.76
C GLY A 70 -0.60 14.47 -4.71
N VAL A 71 -1.21 14.60 -3.54
CA VAL A 71 -2.64 14.39 -3.31
C VAL A 71 -3.22 15.67 -2.74
N GLY A 72 -4.21 16.24 -3.44
CA GLY A 72 -4.95 17.41 -2.98
C GLY A 72 -5.84 17.11 -1.76
N PRO A 73 -6.59 18.11 -1.27
CA PRO A 73 -7.57 17.90 -0.21
C PRO A 73 -8.58 16.79 -0.59
N VAL A 74 -8.73 15.78 0.27
CA VAL A 74 -9.69 14.70 0.06
C VAL A 74 -11.05 15.11 0.62
N PRO A 75 -12.14 15.08 -0.18
CA PRO A 75 -13.47 15.39 0.32
C PRO A 75 -13.85 14.47 1.50
N SER A 76 -14.54 15.01 2.51
CA SER A 76 -14.88 14.25 3.73
C SER A 76 -15.73 13.00 3.48
N SER A 77 -16.40 12.91 2.33
CA SER A 77 -17.17 11.74 1.92
C SER A 77 -16.35 10.65 1.20
N ARG A 78 -15.02 10.82 1.06
CA ARG A 78 -14.14 9.90 0.31
C ARG A 78 -12.96 9.44 1.16
N SER A 79 -12.49 8.22 0.87
CA SER A 79 -11.21 7.72 1.39
C SER A 79 -10.04 8.32 0.59
N LEU A 80 -8.81 8.15 1.09
CA LEU A 80 -7.62 8.38 0.28
C LEU A 80 -7.72 7.56 -1.02
N PRO A 81 -7.26 8.07 -2.17
CA PRO A 81 -7.37 7.38 -3.45
C PRO A 81 -6.24 6.33 -3.63
N VAL A 82 -6.08 5.40 -2.69
CA VAL A 82 -4.97 4.42 -2.70
C VAL A 82 -5.22 3.31 -3.69
N ARG A 83 -6.46 2.78 -3.76
CA ARG A 83 -6.86 1.78 -4.75
C ARG A 83 -6.66 2.24 -6.18
N PRO A 84 -7.23 3.40 -6.60
CA PRO A 84 -6.98 3.90 -7.95
C PRO A 84 -5.48 4.08 -8.21
N PHE A 85 -4.73 4.63 -7.25
CA PHE A 85 -3.29 4.80 -7.36
C PHE A 85 -2.54 3.49 -7.64
N LEU A 86 -2.81 2.44 -6.87
CA LEU A 86 -2.19 1.14 -7.06
C LEU A 86 -2.69 0.40 -8.30
N SER A 87 -3.93 0.62 -8.73
CA SER A 87 -4.45 0.10 -10.00
C SER A 87 -3.67 0.67 -11.18
N CYS A 88 -3.45 2.00 -11.22
CA CYS A 88 -2.64 2.64 -12.26
C CYS A 88 -1.18 2.18 -12.20
N ALA A 89 -0.59 2.12 -11.01
CA ALA A 89 0.76 1.58 -10.81
C ALA A 89 0.87 0.14 -11.35
N GLY A 90 -0.10 -0.72 -11.03
CA GLY A 90 -0.17 -2.10 -11.49
C GLY A 90 -0.28 -2.22 -13.01
N ASP A 91 -1.11 -1.40 -13.66
CA ASP A 91 -1.23 -1.36 -15.12
C ASP A 91 0.10 -0.99 -15.80
N VAL A 92 0.83 -0.04 -15.22
CA VAL A 92 2.17 0.35 -15.71
C VAL A 92 3.16 -0.79 -15.49
N THR A 93 3.20 -1.40 -14.31
CA THR A 93 4.10 -2.54 -14.03
C THR A 93 3.80 -3.73 -14.96
N ALA A 94 2.52 -3.99 -15.26
CA ALA A 94 2.09 -5.06 -16.17
C ALA A 94 2.51 -4.83 -17.64
N ARG A 95 2.82 -3.59 -18.03
CA ARG A 95 3.41 -3.27 -19.34
C ARG A 95 4.89 -3.62 -19.41
N LEU A 96 5.58 -3.66 -18.28
CA LEU A 96 6.99 -4.06 -18.20
C LEU A 96 7.17 -5.59 -18.25
N GLY A 97 6.20 -6.34 -17.75
CA GLY A 97 6.33 -7.79 -17.60
C GLY A 97 5.22 -8.41 -16.77
N THR A 98 5.37 -9.69 -16.48
CA THR A 98 4.53 -10.41 -15.53
C THR A 98 5.13 -10.28 -14.14
N LEU A 99 4.42 -9.63 -13.22
CA LEU A 99 4.85 -9.40 -11.85
C LEU A 99 4.45 -10.58 -10.95
N ARG A 100 5.43 -11.16 -10.26
CA ARG A 100 5.22 -11.98 -9.06
C ARG A 100 5.41 -11.11 -7.82
N LEU A 101 4.31 -10.52 -7.35
CA LEU A 101 4.30 -9.56 -6.23
C LEU A 101 4.76 -10.23 -4.92
N ARG A 102 5.77 -9.67 -4.27
CA ARG A 102 6.26 -10.11 -2.93
C ARG A 102 5.80 -9.17 -1.82
N ALA A 103 5.88 -7.86 -2.06
CA ALA A 103 5.46 -6.85 -1.11
C ALA A 103 5.10 -5.53 -1.81
N ALA A 104 4.38 -4.66 -1.11
CA ALA A 104 4.17 -3.27 -1.47
C ALA A 104 4.43 -2.38 -0.24
N GLN A 105 5.16 -1.28 -0.43
CA GLN A 105 5.29 -0.21 0.54
C GLN A 105 4.55 1.02 0.03
N ILE A 106 3.72 1.62 0.88
CA ILE A 106 2.82 2.71 0.49
C ILE A 106 2.93 3.80 1.53
N LEU A 107 3.25 5.03 1.10
CA LEU A 107 3.14 6.19 1.98
C LEU A 107 1.73 6.74 1.88
N LEU A 108 1.02 6.79 2.99
CA LEU A 108 -0.37 7.24 3.10
C LEU A 108 -0.40 8.63 3.77
N PRO A 109 -0.90 9.67 3.09
CA PRO A 109 -0.98 11.01 3.68
C PRO A 109 -2.22 11.13 4.59
N ALA A 110 -2.27 10.36 5.69
CA ALA A 110 -3.40 10.30 6.61
C ALA A 110 -3.77 11.66 7.23
N GLN A 111 -2.80 12.57 7.38
CA GLN A 111 -3.01 13.96 7.80
C GLN A 111 -3.90 14.77 6.85
N SER A 112 -4.14 14.28 5.64
CA SER A 112 -5.02 14.93 4.65
C SER A 112 -6.49 14.56 4.85
N LEU A 113 -6.80 13.66 5.78
CA LEU A 113 -8.17 13.23 6.09
C LEU A 113 -8.75 14.09 7.21
N ASP A 114 -9.79 14.86 6.91
CA ASP A 114 -10.60 15.53 7.94
C ASP A 114 -11.68 14.57 8.45
N ILE A 115 -11.31 13.76 9.45
CA ILE A 115 -12.22 12.82 10.09
C ILE A 115 -13.36 13.54 10.82
N SER A 116 -13.09 14.73 11.38
CA SER A 116 -14.07 15.48 12.17
C SER A 116 -15.23 16.01 11.35
N ALA A 117 -14.98 16.30 10.06
CA ALA A 117 -15.99 16.76 9.12
C ALA A 117 -16.74 15.62 8.38
N ARG A 118 -16.49 14.35 8.73
CA ARG A 118 -17.14 13.22 8.05
C ARG A 118 -18.58 13.03 8.51
N PRO A 119 -19.56 12.89 7.60
CA PRO A 119 -20.90 12.47 7.97
C PRO A 119 -20.90 11.01 8.43
N ASP A 120 -21.91 10.62 9.22
CA ASP A 120 -21.97 9.28 9.84
C ASP A 120 -21.87 8.12 8.84
N HIS A 121 -22.54 8.25 7.69
CA HIS A 121 -22.50 7.23 6.64
C HIS A 121 -21.12 7.08 6.01
N ALA A 122 -20.28 8.12 6.02
CA ALA A 122 -18.96 8.15 5.38
C ALA A 122 -17.81 8.05 6.40
N ARG A 123 -18.06 7.56 7.62
CA ARG A 123 -16.99 7.38 8.62
C ARG A 123 -15.85 6.49 8.12
N MET A 124 -16.17 5.47 7.31
CA MET A 124 -15.21 4.60 6.63
C MET A 124 -15.69 4.29 5.20
N PRO A 125 -15.41 5.16 4.23
CA PRO A 125 -15.90 4.99 2.86
C PRO A 125 -15.36 3.71 2.20
N SER A 126 -14.13 3.29 2.53
CA SER A 126 -13.52 2.06 2.01
C SER A 126 -14.35 0.81 2.31
N VAL A 127 -14.97 0.72 3.49
CA VAL A 127 -15.82 -0.43 3.88
C VAL A 127 -17.05 -0.56 2.98
N GLN A 128 -17.59 0.54 2.46
CA GLN A 128 -18.73 0.50 1.53
C GLN A 128 -18.37 -0.15 0.20
N ALA A 129 -17.08 -0.11 -0.18
CA ALA A 129 -16.57 -0.68 -1.41
C ALA A 129 -16.05 -2.12 -1.23
N ALA A 130 -16.23 -2.74 -0.05
CA ALA A 130 -15.74 -4.09 0.23
C ALA A 130 -16.42 -5.18 -0.62
N ALA A 131 -17.70 -4.98 -0.99
CA ALA A 131 -18.46 -5.91 -1.82
C ALA A 131 -17.88 -6.10 -3.24
N TRP A 132 -16.94 -5.23 -3.65
CA TRP A 132 -16.17 -5.39 -4.87
C TRP A 132 -15.39 -6.72 -4.93
N PHE A 133 -15.08 -7.30 -3.76
CA PHE A 133 -14.30 -8.53 -3.66
C PHE A 133 -15.15 -9.79 -3.40
N ASP A 134 -16.49 -9.69 -3.48
CA ASP A 134 -17.39 -10.80 -3.11
C ASP A 134 -17.25 -12.04 -4.02
N ASP A 135 -16.78 -11.86 -5.25
CA ASP A 135 -16.59 -12.90 -6.26
C ASP A 135 -15.19 -13.53 -6.26
N VAL A 136 -14.26 -13.01 -5.46
CA VAL A 136 -12.89 -13.53 -5.32
C VAL A 136 -12.69 -14.14 -3.94
N ARG A 137 -12.16 -15.37 -3.87
CA ARG A 137 -11.81 -16.03 -2.60
C ARG A 137 -10.48 -16.78 -2.72
N SER A 138 -9.39 -16.03 -2.84
CA SER A 138 -8.02 -16.56 -2.84
C SER A 138 -7.25 -16.04 -1.63
N TRP A 139 -7.70 -16.47 -0.46
CA TRP A 139 -7.17 -16.03 0.82
C TRP A 139 -5.66 -16.23 0.90
N THR A 140 -4.95 -15.15 1.17
CA THR A 140 -3.49 -15.14 1.26
C THR A 140 -3.06 -14.59 2.60
N THR A 141 -2.22 -15.33 3.32
CA THR A 141 -1.58 -14.84 4.55
C THR A 141 -0.63 -13.70 4.20
N VAL A 142 -0.73 -12.61 4.97
CA VAL A 142 0.06 -11.40 4.80
C VAL A 142 0.56 -10.88 6.14
N HIS A 143 1.69 -10.19 6.09
CA HIS A 143 2.14 -9.32 7.17
C HIS A 143 1.86 -7.87 6.78
N LEU A 144 1.34 -7.13 7.74
CA LEU A 144 0.98 -5.72 7.62
C LEU A 144 1.78 -4.94 8.65
N THR A 145 2.59 -3.98 8.23
CA THR A 145 3.27 -3.04 9.12
C THR A 145 2.76 -1.64 8.87
N VAL A 146 2.39 -0.92 9.94
CA VAL A 146 2.04 0.50 9.91
C VAL A 146 3.08 1.26 10.73
N ASP A 147 3.73 2.24 10.12
CA ASP A 147 4.83 3.02 10.73
C ASP A 147 4.55 4.52 10.61
N SER A 148 4.60 5.24 11.73
CA SER A 148 4.46 6.71 11.79
C SER A 148 5.80 7.43 11.99
N GLY A 149 6.90 6.75 11.70
CA GLY A 149 8.26 7.25 11.83
C GLY A 149 8.58 7.59 13.29
N GLN A 150 8.89 8.85 13.56
CA GLN A 150 9.20 9.38 14.89
C GLN A 150 7.97 9.80 15.70
N ASP A 151 6.76 9.78 15.14
CA ASP A 151 5.54 10.09 15.90
C ASP A 151 5.01 8.83 16.61
N PRO A 152 4.75 8.86 17.94
CA PRO A 152 4.28 7.69 18.67
C PRO A 152 2.79 7.32 18.44
N VAL A 153 2.06 8.05 17.60
CA VAL A 153 0.59 7.90 17.45
C VAL A 153 0.16 6.48 17.11
N ILE A 154 0.82 5.81 16.15
CA ILE A 154 0.47 4.43 15.77
C ILE A 154 0.79 3.46 16.90
N HIS A 155 1.92 3.64 17.58
CA HIS A 155 2.28 2.79 18.71
C HIS A 155 1.27 2.93 19.86
N ARG A 156 0.79 4.14 20.14
CA ARG A 156 -0.25 4.40 21.16
C ARG A 156 -1.63 3.88 20.75
N ALA A 157 -1.92 3.88 19.45
CA ALA A 157 -3.18 3.40 18.89
C ALA A 157 -3.19 1.89 18.62
N ALA A 158 -2.06 1.18 18.75
CA ALA A 158 -1.89 -0.21 18.31
C ALA A 158 -2.99 -1.17 18.76
N GLN A 159 -3.37 -1.15 20.04
CA GLN A 159 -4.44 -2.02 20.57
C GLN A 159 -5.81 -1.67 19.98
N ARG A 160 -6.12 -0.37 19.83
CA ARG A 160 -7.40 0.07 19.25
C ARG A 160 -7.46 -0.20 17.76
N LEU A 161 -6.35 -0.07 17.05
CA LEU A 161 -6.22 -0.48 15.65
C LEU A 161 -6.49 -1.98 15.52
N HIS A 162 -5.83 -2.82 16.33
CA HIS A 162 -6.02 -4.26 16.31
C HIS A 162 -7.49 -4.65 16.56
N GLN A 163 -8.09 -4.09 17.62
CA GLN A 163 -9.49 -4.34 17.96
C GLN A 163 -10.43 -3.89 16.83
N SER A 164 -10.25 -2.67 16.33
CA SER A 164 -11.12 -2.11 15.29
C SER A 164 -11.05 -2.92 14.01
N VAL A 165 -9.86 -3.34 13.58
CA VAL A 165 -9.69 -4.20 12.39
C VAL A 165 -10.45 -5.53 12.57
N GLY A 166 -10.51 -6.07 13.79
CA GLY A 166 -11.29 -7.28 14.09
C GLY A 166 -12.80 -7.06 14.19
N GLU A 167 -13.25 -5.86 14.55
CA GLU A 167 -14.67 -5.52 14.69
C GLU A 167 -15.37 -5.25 13.35
N PHE A 168 -14.65 -4.76 12.33
CA PHE A 168 -15.24 -4.55 11.02
C PHE A 168 -15.47 -5.90 10.33
N ALA A 169 -16.75 -6.28 10.21
CA ALA A 169 -17.20 -7.45 9.46
C ALA A 169 -17.08 -7.24 7.94
N HIS A 170 -15.85 -7.12 7.43
CA HIS A 170 -15.56 -7.16 6.00
C HIS A 170 -14.72 -8.40 5.69
N GLU A 171 -15.01 -9.05 4.56
CA GLU A 171 -14.26 -10.22 4.14
C GLU A 171 -12.93 -9.88 3.46
N VAL A 172 -12.58 -8.59 3.26
CA VAL A 172 -11.38 -8.22 2.50
C VAL A 172 -10.09 -8.50 3.26
N PHE A 173 -10.00 -8.11 4.54
CA PHE A 173 -8.85 -8.37 5.40
C PHE A 173 -9.30 -8.87 6.78
N ARG A 174 -8.63 -9.89 7.30
CA ARG A 174 -8.84 -10.42 8.65
C ARG A 174 -7.53 -10.36 9.42
N CYS A 175 -7.47 -9.53 10.46
CA CYS A 175 -6.34 -9.51 11.37
C CYS A 175 -6.41 -10.70 12.32
N GLU A 176 -5.32 -11.44 12.45
CA GLU A 176 -5.24 -12.63 13.31
C GLU A 176 -4.48 -12.33 14.60
N SER A 177 -3.29 -11.74 14.47
CA SER A 177 -2.41 -11.50 15.61
C SER A 177 -1.48 -10.31 15.38
N GLN A 178 -0.99 -9.73 16.47
CA GLN A 178 0.10 -8.77 16.42
C GLN A 178 1.43 -9.52 16.44
N ILE A 179 2.37 -9.12 15.59
CA ILE A 179 3.68 -9.76 15.45
C ILE A 179 4.82 -8.73 15.61
N GLY A 180 6.01 -9.21 15.96
CA GLY A 180 7.24 -8.45 15.85
C GLY A 180 7.85 -8.65 14.47
N GLN A 181 8.12 -7.57 13.74
CA GLN A 181 8.78 -7.64 12.44
C GLN A 181 9.83 -6.54 12.31
N ASP A 182 10.97 -6.86 11.73
CA ASP A 182 12.00 -5.89 11.38
C ASP A 182 11.53 -4.92 10.29
N PRO A 183 12.01 -3.67 10.31
CA PRO A 183 11.53 -2.67 9.40
C PRO A 183 12.12 -2.96 8.01
N VAL A 184 11.28 -2.88 7.00
CA VAL A 184 11.76 -2.80 5.63
C VAL A 184 12.05 -1.32 5.35
N PRO A 185 13.32 -0.92 5.15
CA PRO A 185 13.65 0.49 4.93
C PRO A 185 12.98 0.97 3.63
N PRO A 186 12.18 2.04 3.68
CA PRO A 186 11.56 2.55 2.48
C PRO A 186 12.62 3.19 1.57
N PRO A 187 12.46 3.06 0.24
CA PRO A 187 13.24 3.82 -0.73
C PRO A 187 12.69 5.26 -0.78
N LEU A 188 12.64 5.95 0.35
CA LEU A 188 12.09 7.28 0.54
C LEU A 188 12.99 8.09 1.48
N PRO A 189 13.20 9.39 1.22
CA PRO A 189 13.87 10.25 2.20
C PRO A 189 13.03 10.37 3.49
N ASP A 190 13.69 10.30 4.66
CA ASP A 190 13.04 10.37 5.97
C ASP A 190 12.13 11.59 6.14
N GLY A 191 12.53 12.74 5.57
CA GLY A 191 11.76 13.98 5.66
C GLY A 191 10.37 13.94 5.01
N VAL A 192 10.10 12.95 4.13
CA VAL A 192 8.80 12.83 3.44
C VAL A 192 7.73 12.17 4.32
N TRP A 193 8.14 11.40 5.35
CA TRP A 193 7.21 10.56 6.14
C TRP A 193 7.49 10.55 7.64
N SER A 194 8.20 11.57 8.15
CA SER A 194 8.62 11.68 9.55
C SER A 194 9.57 10.57 10.01
N GLY A 195 10.35 10.00 9.08
CA GLY A 195 11.39 9.01 9.38
C GLY A 195 12.54 9.58 10.23
N PRO A 196 13.49 8.73 10.67
CA PRO A 196 13.60 7.28 10.40
C PRO A 196 12.55 6.44 11.15
N PRO A 197 12.39 5.14 10.82
CA PRO A 197 11.46 4.23 11.49
C PRO A 197 11.69 4.15 13.00
N ARG A 198 10.65 4.39 13.82
CA ARG A 198 10.73 4.20 15.29
C ARG A 198 9.45 3.66 15.90
N TYR A 199 8.31 4.23 15.54
CA TYR A 199 7.02 3.86 16.10
C TYR A 199 6.17 3.15 15.06
N ARG A 200 6.11 1.83 15.21
CA ARG A 200 5.37 0.94 14.32
C ARG A 200 4.64 -0.14 15.06
N VAL A 201 3.67 -0.71 14.37
CA VAL A 201 2.96 -1.93 14.76
C VAL A 201 2.92 -2.86 13.56
N SER A 202 3.04 -4.17 13.81
CA SER A 202 2.91 -5.17 12.75
C SER A 202 1.85 -6.21 13.14
N PHE A 203 1.11 -6.65 12.13
CA PHE A 203 0.03 -7.63 12.25
C PHE A 203 0.25 -8.75 11.24
N GLN A 204 -0.11 -9.96 11.64
CA GLN A 204 -0.39 -11.05 10.71
C GLN A 204 -1.89 -11.08 10.45
N GLY A 205 -2.27 -11.34 9.20
CA GLY A 205 -3.65 -11.56 8.83
C GLY A 205 -3.79 -12.26 7.49
N THR A 206 -5.01 -12.32 6.99
CA THR A 206 -5.34 -12.86 5.68
C THR A 206 -6.05 -11.82 4.82
N LEU A 207 -5.64 -11.70 3.57
CA LEU A 207 -6.23 -10.84 2.56
C LEU A 207 -7.04 -11.71 1.57
N ILE A 208 -8.22 -11.27 1.17
CA ILE A 208 -9.17 -12.00 0.30
C ILE A 208 -8.55 -12.42 -1.04
N GLU A 209 -7.62 -11.62 -1.54
CA GLU A 209 -6.77 -11.91 -2.69
C GLU A 209 -5.42 -11.21 -2.55
N TRP A 210 -4.39 -11.74 -3.20
CA TRP A 210 -3.08 -11.10 -3.26
C TRP A 210 -2.93 -10.26 -4.54
N SER A 211 -3.51 -9.07 -4.51
CA SER A 211 -3.50 -8.12 -5.64
C SER A 211 -3.17 -6.69 -5.16
N LEU A 212 -2.75 -5.83 -6.09
CA LEU A 212 -2.56 -4.40 -5.80
C LEU A 212 -3.88 -3.68 -5.50
N ASP A 213 -5.02 -4.17 -5.98
CA ASP A 213 -6.33 -3.58 -5.67
C ASP A 213 -6.74 -3.89 -4.22
N ALA A 214 -6.61 -5.15 -3.77
CA ALA A 214 -6.87 -5.53 -2.39
C ALA A 214 -5.91 -4.86 -1.40
N ILE A 215 -4.62 -4.74 -1.76
CA ILE A 215 -3.65 -3.96 -0.98
C ILE A 215 -4.04 -2.47 -0.95
N GLY A 216 -4.50 -1.93 -2.07
CA GLY A 216 -4.97 -0.55 -2.15
C GLY A 216 -6.14 -0.32 -1.20
N TRP A 217 -7.11 -1.23 -1.21
CA TRP A 217 -8.27 -1.17 -0.33
C TRP A 217 -7.84 -1.19 1.13
N LEU A 218 -6.90 -2.07 1.48
CA LEU A 218 -6.33 -2.14 2.82
C LEU A 218 -5.64 -0.83 3.20
N GLY A 219 -4.94 -0.18 2.27
CA GLY A 219 -4.33 1.14 2.48
C GLY A 219 -5.35 2.24 2.79
N GLU A 220 -6.47 2.27 2.07
CA GLU A 220 -7.57 3.21 2.34
C GLU A 220 -8.19 2.98 3.71
N PHE A 221 -8.47 1.72 4.02
CA PHE A 221 -9.04 1.29 5.29
C PHE A 221 -8.14 1.62 6.48
N ILE A 222 -6.85 1.32 6.40
CA ILE A 222 -5.88 1.61 7.47
C ILE A 222 -5.68 3.12 7.63
N ALA A 223 -5.64 3.90 6.55
CA ALA A 223 -5.54 5.36 6.66
C ALA A 223 -6.76 5.96 7.37
N ASP A 224 -7.98 5.54 6.98
CA ASP A 224 -9.22 5.99 7.61
C ASP A 224 -9.25 5.62 9.10
N LEU A 225 -8.86 4.38 9.42
CA LEU A 225 -8.84 3.91 10.80
C LEU A 225 -7.79 4.64 11.65
N ALA A 226 -6.56 4.79 11.14
CA ALA A 226 -5.50 5.48 11.86
C ALA A 226 -5.83 6.97 12.09
N ALA A 227 -6.40 7.65 11.08
CA ALA A 227 -6.84 9.03 11.22
C ALA A 227 -7.96 9.17 12.27
N ARG A 228 -8.89 8.20 12.35
CA ARG A 228 -9.90 8.14 13.42
C ARG A 228 -9.31 7.96 14.81
N GLU A 229 -8.20 7.23 14.90
CA GLU A 229 -7.43 7.07 16.14
C GLU A 229 -6.50 8.26 16.44
N GLY A 230 -6.59 9.34 15.64
CA GLY A 230 -5.86 10.59 15.85
C GLY A 230 -4.54 10.70 15.09
N ALA A 231 -4.25 9.82 14.13
CA ALA A 231 -3.06 9.95 13.29
C ALA A 231 -3.18 11.19 12.37
N GLY A 232 -2.45 12.24 12.74
CA GLY A 232 -2.32 13.49 11.97
C GLY A 232 -1.00 13.61 11.21
N VAL A 233 -0.36 12.48 10.88
CA VAL A 233 0.95 12.40 10.22
C VAL A 233 0.91 11.41 9.04
N PRO A 234 1.85 11.49 8.08
CA PRO A 234 1.99 10.45 7.07
C PRO A 234 2.27 9.08 7.71
N LEU A 235 1.75 8.02 7.09
CA LEU A 235 1.92 6.64 7.55
C LEU A 235 2.57 5.80 6.45
N LEU A 236 3.66 5.12 6.76
CA LEU A 236 4.23 4.13 5.87
C LEU A 236 3.58 2.77 6.15
N LEU A 237 2.81 2.28 5.18
CA LEU A 237 2.21 0.96 5.17
C LEU A 237 3.12 0.00 4.40
N THR A 238 3.47 -1.14 5.00
CA THR A 238 4.12 -2.25 4.30
C THR A 238 3.20 -3.46 4.33
N VAL A 239 2.89 -4.02 3.17
CA VAL A 239 2.14 -5.28 3.04
C VAL A 239 3.02 -6.28 2.32
N SER A 240 3.27 -7.44 2.94
CA SER A 240 4.14 -8.47 2.37
C SER A 240 3.58 -9.86 2.60
N ARG A 241 3.88 -10.79 1.70
CA ARG A 241 3.69 -12.21 2.02
C ARG A 241 4.77 -12.68 3.00
N PRO A 242 4.46 -13.60 3.93
CA PRO A 242 5.47 -14.27 4.71
C PRO A 242 6.49 -14.91 3.77
N THR A 243 7.78 -14.71 4.04
CA THR A 243 8.81 -15.51 3.37
C THR A 243 8.62 -16.96 3.85
N PRO A 244 8.51 -17.95 2.96
CA PRO A 244 8.44 -19.33 3.39
C PRO A 244 9.66 -19.67 4.25
N ASP A 245 9.41 -20.26 5.42
CA ASP A 245 10.48 -20.68 6.32
C ASP A 245 11.33 -21.74 5.60
N PRO A 246 12.65 -21.54 5.41
CA PRO A 246 13.52 -22.52 4.75
C PRO A 246 13.48 -23.91 5.40
N GLN A 247 13.00 -24.05 6.64
CA GLN A 247 12.87 -25.35 7.31
C GLN A 247 11.60 -26.14 6.96
N SER A 248 10.65 -25.55 6.23
CA SER A 248 9.38 -26.21 5.86
C SER A 248 9.48 -27.08 4.58
N ILE A 249 10.65 -27.13 3.94
CA ILE A 249 10.94 -28.02 2.80
C ILE A 249 11.67 -29.26 3.31
N HIS A 250 10.98 -30.12 4.06
CA HIS A 250 11.42 -31.51 4.19
C HIS A 250 10.81 -32.31 3.04
N PRO A 251 11.61 -32.96 2.17
CA PRO A 251 11.07 -33.90 1.21
C PRO A 251 10.47 -35.07 2.00
N ALA A 252 9.18 -35.32 1.79
CA ALA A 252 8.55 -36.54 2.26
C ALA A 252 9.37 -37.74 1.74
N ASN A 253 9.79 -38.59 2.67
CA ASN A 253 10.48 -39.84 2.39
C ASN A 253 9.78 -40.59 1.26
N ALA A 254 10.51 -40.86 0.17
CA ALA A 254 10.13 -41.87 -0.80
C ALA A 254 10.41 -43.26 -0.17
N PRO A 255 9.56 -44.27 -0.45
CA PRO A 255 9.74 -45.64 0.04
C PRO A 255 10.97 -46.35 -0.55
#